data_AF-A0A0H5PZH4-F1
#
_entry.id   AF-A0A0H5PZH4-F1
#
_cell.length_a   1.000
_cell.length_b   1.000
_cell.length_c   1.000
_cell.angle_alpha   90.00
_cell.angle_beta   90.00
_cell.angle_gamma   90.00
#
_symmetry.space_group_name_H-M   'P 1'
#
loop_
_entity.id
_entity.type
_entity.pdbx_description
1 polymer ?
#
loop_
_entity_poly.entity_id
_entity_poly.type
_entity_poly.pdbx_seq_one_letter_code
_entity_poly.pdbx_strand_id
1 'polypeptide(L)'
;MKDVNDNQTADLLPIKRPRGRPRTGSALPGAVRQAKYRAKLAENTVTVTFNRDDVPALKLLLANPNPALDVDQDTLDRLVATLFTSALEQGR
;
A
#
# COMPACT_ATOMS: atom_id res chain seq x y z
N MET A 1 -29.00 0.97 44.08
CA MET A 1 -29.76 1.27 42.86
C MET A 1 -29.30 2.64 42.39
N LYS A 2 -28.88 2.81 41.13
CA LYS A 2 -28.51 4.14 40.62
C LYS A 2 -29.79 4.97 40.48
N ASP A 3 -29.77 6.20 40.97
CA ASP A 3 -30.88 7.14 40.81
C ASP A 3 -31.01 7.50 39.32
N VAL A 4 -32.22 7.33 38.78
CA VAL A 4 -32.52 7.51 37.36
C VAL A 4 -32.71 9.00 37.03
N ASN A 5 -32.93 9.85 38.04
CA ASN A 5 -33.19 11.28 37.89
C ASN A 5 -31.97 12.16 38.22
N ASP A 6 -30.81 11.55 38.49
CA ASP A 6 -29.57 12.28 38.72
C ASP A 6 -28.95 12.76 37.39
N ASN A 7 -29.49 13.88 36.90
CA ASN A 7 -28.99 14.57 35.71
C ASN A 7 -27.89 15.59 36.02
N GLN A 8 -27.54 15.78 37.30
CA GLN A 8 -26.55 16.77 37.74
C GLN A 8 -25.14 16.18 37.87
N THR A 9 -25.03 14.91 38.25
CA THR A 9 -23.73 14.23 38.38
C THR A 9 -23.05 13.95 37.03
N ALA A 10 -23.79 14.00 35.91
CA ALA A 10 -23.24 13.77 34.58
C ALA A 10 -22.25 14.87 34.12
N ASP A 11 -22.44 16.12 34.55
CA ASP A 11 -21.56 17.25 34.20
C ASP A 11 -20.26 17.27 35.02
N LEU A 12 -20.24 16.60 36.18
CA LEU A 12 -19.05 16.46 37.03
C LEU A 12 -18.12 15.34 36.57
N LEU A 13 -18.59 14.46 35.68
CA LEU A 13 -17.81 13.35 35.15
C LEU A 13 -17.17 13.76 33.81
N PRO A 14 -15.86 13.54 33.62
CA PRO A 14 -15.21 13.80 32.35
C PRO A 14 -15.91 13.06 31.21
N ILE A 15 -16.45 13.80 30.24
CA ILE A 15 -17.07 13.22 29.04
C ILE A 15 -16.05 12.29 28.39
N LYS A 16 -16.39 11.00 28.31
CA LYS A 16 -15.55 9.96 27.73
C LYS A 16 -15.22 10.34 26.28
N ARG A 17 -13.98 10.78 26.03
CA ARG A 17 -13.53 11.12 24.67
C ARG A 17 -13.79 9.91 23.77
N PRO A 18 -14.37 10.10 22.57
CA PRO A 18 -14.56 9.01 21.65
C PRO A 18 -13.21 8.35 21.39
N ARG A 19 -13.15 7.02 21.54
CA ARG A 19 -11.96 6.25 21.21
C ARG A 19 -11.78 6.32 19.69
N GLY A 20 -10.62 6.78 19.24
CA GLY A 20 -10.36 6.98 17.83
C GLY A 20 -9.30 8.05 17.59
N ARG A 21 -9.11 8.41 16.32
CA ARG A 21 -8.12 9.40 15.93
C ARG A 21 -8.49 10.77 16.53
N PRO A 22 -7.54 11.49 17.17
CA PRO A 22 -7.80 12.83 17.66
C PRO A 22 -8.34 13.71 16.53
N ARG A 23 -9.38 14.51 16.82
CA ARG A 23 -9.97 15.50 15.90
C ARG A 23 -9.05 16.72 15.75
N THR A 24 -7.74 16.51 15.63
CA THR A 24 -6.84 17.60 15.24
C THR A 24 -7.21 18.01 13.82
N GLY A 25 -7.39 19.30 13.55
CA GLY A 25 -7.82 19.82 12.24
C GLY A 25 -6.87 19.49 11.07
N SER A 26 -5.69 18.95 11.36
CA SER A 26 -4.69 18.46 10.41
C SER A 26 -4.85 16.97 10.04
N ALA A 27 -5.83 16.27 10.60
CA ALA A 27 -6.04 14.85 10.34
C ALA A 27 -6.69 14.61 8.97
N LEU A 28 -5.93 14.05 8.01
CA LEU A 28 -6.47 13.62 6.72
C LEU A 28 -7.50 12.46 6.91
N PRO A 29 -8.68 12.54 6.27
CA PRO A 29 -9.62 11.43 6.18
C PRO A 29 -9.00 10.19 5.52
N GLY A 30 -9.49 9.00 5.86
CA GLY A 30 -8.97 7.73 5.34
C GLY A 30 -8.98 7.66 3.81
N ALA A 31 -10.09 8.08 3.19
CA ALA A 31 -10.23 8.11 1.72
C ALA A 31 -9.19 9.04 1.07
N VAL A 32 -8.95 10.22 1.64
CA VAL A 32 -7.94 11.17 1.12
C VAL A 32 -6.54 10.59 1.25
N ARG A 33 -6.24 9.86 2.32
CA ARG A 33 -4.95 9.17 2.48
C ARG A 33 -4.76 8.08 1.43
N GLN A 34 -5.79 7.28 1.17
CA GLN A 34 -5.73 6.24 0.14
C GLN A 34 -5.57 6.84 -1.26
N ALA A 35 -6.29 7.92 -1.57
CA ALA A 35 -6.13 8.64 -2.83
C ALA A 35 -4.71 9.18 -3.02
N LYS A 36 -4.14 9.83 -1.99
CA LYS A 36 -2.74 10.29 -2.00
C LYS A 36 -1.76 9.14 -2.19
N TYR A 37 -2.00 8.01 -1.54
CA TYR A 37 -1.15 6.83 -1.69
C TYR A 37 -1.19 6.27 -3.12
N ARG A 38 -2.39 6.15 -3.71
CA ARG A 38 -2.55 5.72 -5.12
C ARG A 38 -1.89 6.68 -6.10
N ALA A 39 -2.03 8.00 -5.88
CA ALA A 39 -1.36 9.01 -6.70
C ALA A 39 0.17 8.89 -6.60
N LYS A 40 0.70 8.71 -5.38
CA LYS A 40 2.13 8.48 -5.17
C LYS A 40 2.61 7.18 -5.86
N LEU A 41 1.82 6.12 -5.82
CA LEU A 41 2.17 4.88 -6.55
C LEU A 41 2.24 5.13 -8.05
N ALA A 42 1.25 5.83 -8.63
CA ALA A 42 1.25 6.16 -10.05
C ALA A 42 2.43 7.05 -10.47
N GLU A 43 2.90 7.93 -9.59
CA GLU A 43 4.10 8.76 -9.83
C GLU A 43 5.40 7.94 -9.82
N ASN A 44 5.48 6.91 -8.96
CA ASN A 44 6.71 6.15 -8.74
C ASN A 44 6.77 4.82 -9.50
N THR A 45 5.69 4.41 -10.17
CA THR A 45 5.60 3.09 -10.80
C THR A 45 5.09 3.19 -12.23
N VAL A 46 5.59 2.30 -13.08
CA VAL A 46 5.16 2.17 -14.48
C VAL A 46 4.45 0.83 -14.61
N THR A 47 3.25 0.84 -15.18
CA THR A 47 2.50 -0.38 -15.50
C THR A 47 2.67 -0.69 -16.99
N VAL A 48 3.16 -1.89 -17.30
CA VAL A 48 3.40 -2.36 -18.67
C VAL A 48 2.62 -3.65 -18.90
N THR A 49 2.03 -3.78 -20.08
CA THR A 49 1.34 -4.99 -20.53
C THR A 49 2.25 -5.81 -21.45
N PHE A 50 2.36 -7.11 -21.18
CA PHE A 50 3.12 -8.06 -21.98
C PHE A 50 2.20 -9.19 -22.45
N ASN A 51 2.49 -9.81 -23.59
CA ASN A 51 1.82 -11.06 -23.93
C ASN A 51 2.30 -12.16 -22.97
N ARG A 52 1.41 -13.11 -22.69
CA ARG A 52 1.74 -14.20 -21.77
C ARG A 52 2.88 -15.07 -22.29
N ASP A 53 2.95 -15.24 -23.60
CA ASP A 53 3.95 -16.04 -24.29
C ASP A 53 5.37 -15.42 -24.23
N ASP A 54 5.47 -14.12 -23.97
CA ASP A 54 6.75 -13.41 -23.86
C ASP A 54 7.38 -13.52 -22.46
N VAL A 55 6.61 -13.93 -21.45
CA VAL A 55 7.06 -14.01 -20.05
C VAL A 55 8.27 -14.96 -19.86
N PRO A 56 8.32 -16.17 -20.47
CA PRO A 56 9.48 -17.03 -20.40
C PRO A 56 10.76 -16.38 -20.97
N ALA A 57 10.65 -15.62 -22.05
CA ALA A 57 11.79 -14.94 -22.66
C ALA A 57 12.33 -13.83 -21.74
N LEU A 58 11.45 -13.05 -21.12
CA LEU A 58 11.84 -12.03 -20.13
C LEU A 58 12.57 -12.65 -18.93
N LYS A 59 12.11 -13.81 -18.45
CA LYS A 59 12.79 -14.55 -17.37
C LYS A 59 14.20 -14.99 -17.77
N LEU A 60 14.37 -15.47 -19.01
CA LEU A 60 15.68 -15.90 -19.51
C LEU A 60 16.67 -14.73 -19.60
N LEU A 61 16.22 -13.57 -20.07
CA LEU A 61 17.03 -12.35 -20.16
C LEU A 61 17.43 -11.82 -18.78
N LEU A 62 16.52 -11.86 -17.80
CA LEU A 62 16.84 -11.44 -16.43
C LEU A 62 17.80 -12.40 -15.71
N ALA A 63 17.73 -13.70 -16.03
CA ALA A 63 18.66 -14.69 -15.49
C ALA A 63 20.06 -14.63 -16.14
N ASN A 64 20.15 -14.10 -17.37
CA ASN A 64 21.40 -13.97 -18.11
C ASN A 64 21.56 -12.52 -18.61
N PRO A 65 21.78 -11.56 -17.69
CA PRO A 65 21.92 -10.16 -18.07
C PRO A 65 23.12 -9.99 -19.00
N ASN A 66 22.98 -9.11 -19.99
CA ASN A 66 24.11 -8.76 -20.86
C ASN A 66 25.18 -8.06 -20.00
N PRO A 67 26.42 -8.59 -19.92
CA PRO A 67 27.47 -8.01 -19.08
C PRO A 67 27.90 -6.60 -19.53
N ALA A 68 27.53 -6.17 -20.74
CA ALA A 68 27.76 -4.81 -21.21
C ALA A 68 26.77 -3.79 -20.61
N LEU A 69 25.62 -4.26 -20.11
CA LEU A 69 24.68 -3.44 -19.36
C LEU A 69 25.09 -3.55 -17.90
N ASP A 70 25.84 -2.56 -17.40
CA ASP A 70 26.27 -2.47 -16.00
C ASP A 70 25.05 -2.28 -15.08
N VAL A 71 24.32 -3.38 -14.85
CA VAL A 71 23.11 -3.42 -14.04
C VAL A 71 23.47 -4.03 -12.70
N ASP A 72 23.18 -3.27 -11.66
CA ASP A 72 23.35 -3.69 -10.27
C ASP A 72 22.52 -4.96 -9.94
N GLN A 73 23.13 -5.87 -9.17
CA GLN A 73 22.53 -7.17 -8.85
C GLN A 73 21.25 -7.03 -8.03
N ASP A 74 21.19 -6.08 -7.08
CA ASP A 74 19.98 -5.87 -6.29
C ASP A 74 18.82 -5.39 -7.18
N THR A 75 19.14 -4.68 -8.27
CA THR A 75 18.14 -4.26 -9.25
C THR A 75 17.59 -5.45 -10.03
N LEU A 76 18.45 -6.37 -10.46
CA LEU A 76 18.02 -7.60 -11.13
C LEU A 76 17.12 -8.45 -10.24
N ASP A 77 17.51 -8.63 -8.98
CA ASP A 77 16.75 -9.45 -8.03
C ASP A 77 15.35 -8.87 -7.77
N ARG A 78 15.23 -7.54 -7.64
CA ARG A 78 13.93 -6.85 -7.52
C ARG A 78 13.06 -7.04 -8.76
N LEU A 79 13.63 -6.96 -9.96
CA LEU A 79 12.88 -7.16 -11.21
C LEU A 79 12.38 -8.59 -11.35
N VAL A 80 13.24 -9.57 -11.04
CA VAL A 80 12.88 -11.00 -11.01
C VAL A 80 11.73 -11.23 -10.04
N ALA A 81 11.84 -10.79 -8.78
CA ALA A 81 10.78 -10.98 -7.78
C ALA A 81 9.44 -10.38 -8.23
N THR A 82 9.47 -9.20 -8.86
CA THR A 82 8.27 -8.51 -9.34
C THR A 82 7.61 -9.24 -10.52
N LEU A 83 8.40 -9.68 -11.50
CA LEU A 83 7.90 -10.36 -12.69
C LEU A 83 7.38 -11.78 -12.37
N PHE A 84 8.03 -12.49 -11.45
CA PHE A 84 7.58 -13.82 -11.04
C PHE A 84 6.31 -13.78 -10.18
N THR A 85 6.20 -12.83 -9.26
CA THR A 85 4.99 -12.66 -8.44
C THR A 85 3.77 -12.32 -9.31
N SER A 86 3.91 -11.33 -10.19
CA SER A 86 2.83 -10.93 -11.11
C SER A 86 2.42 -12.04 -12.07
N ALA A 87 3.37 -12.86 -12.53
CA ALA A 87 3.06 -14.01 -13.38
C ALA A 87 2.24 -15.08 -12.65
N LEU A 88 2.46 -15.33 -11.35
CA LEU A 88 1.72 -16.32 -10.56
C LEU A 88 0.31 -15.83 -10.18
N GLU A 89 0.15 -14.55 -9.86
CA GLU A 89 -1.13 -13.97 -9.43
C GLU A 89 -2.19 -13.95 -10.54
N GLN A 90 -1.79 -13.81 -11.80
CA GLN A 90 -2.73 -13.80 -12.94
C GLN A 90 -3.25 -15.19 -13.35
N GLY A 91 -2.69 -16.27 -12.80
CA GLY A 91 -3.06 -17.66 -13.10
C GLY A 91 -4.04 -18.30 -12.11
N ARG A 92 -4.58 -17.53 -11.16
CA ARG A 92 -5.56 -17.98 -10.16
C ARG A 92 -6.94 -17.37 -10.42
#